data_AF-A0AA88UL68-F1
#
_entry.id   AF-A0AA88UL68-F1
#
_cell.length_a   1.000
_cell.length_b   1.000
_cell.length_c   1.000
_cell.angle_alpha   90.00
_cell.angle_beta   90.00
_cell.angle_gamma   90.00
#
_symmetry.space_group_name_H-M   'P 1'
#
loop_
_entity.id
_entity.type
_entity.pdbx_description
1 polymer ?
#
loop_
_entity_poly.entity_id
_entity_poly.type
_entity_poly.pdbx_seq_one_letter_code
_entity_poly.pdbx_strand_id
1 'polypeptide(L)'
;MCLRMSERSAHIERSRELLVPAIKSIGSLARTFPAKETRIIGPLVAQLGHRNAEVATEAVIALGKFVSPESFNRVEHSKTILEFDGVPRLIKLLRSNDRSQTHELVLLCYLALNVGNIKALEQARALNIIEGAARSVVAQHPELRELFARATHHLTLYQAGAHPHRQPYAP
;
A
#
# COMPACT_ATOMS: atom_id res chain seq x y z
N MET A 1 -31.99 -20.93 -18.43
CA MET A 1 -31.44 -19.87 -17.56
C MET A 1 -30.16 -20.32 -16.82
N CYS A 2 -30.08 -21.56 -16.31
CA CYS A 2 -28.91 -22.10 -15.62
C CYS A 2 -27.60 -22.18 -16.45
N LEU A 3 -27.65 -22.52 -17.74
CA LEU A 3 -26.45 -22.63 -18.59
C LEU A 3 -25.68 -21.29 -18.73
N ARG A 4 -26.39 -20.18 -18.99
CA ARG A 4 -25.79 -18.83 -19.06
C ARG A 4 -25.21 -18.35 -17.72
N MET A 5 -25.76 -18.83 -16.60
CA MET A 5 -25.23 -18.54 -15.25
C MET A 5 -23.98 -19.38 -14.95
N SER A 6 -23.93 -20.61 -15.45
CA SER A 6 -22.77 -21.51 -15.33
C SER A 6 -21.59 -21.03 -16.18
N GLU A 7 -21.84 -20.58 -17.42
CA GLU A 7 -20.82 -20.02 -18.31
C GLU A 7 -20.28 -18.68 -17.80
N ARG A 8 -21.15 -17.82 -17.23
CA ARG A 8 -20.71 -16.59 -16.56
C ARG A 8 -19.87 -16.87 -15.32
N SER A 9 -20.24 -17.85 -14.49
CA SER A 9 -19.41 -18.23 -13.34
C SER A 9 -18.05 -18.76 -13.80
N ALA A 10 -18.02 -19.66 -14.79
CA ALA A 10 -16.76 -20.21 -15.31
C ALA A 10 -15.86 -19.16 -15.96
N HIS A 11 -16.42 -18.19 -16.69
CA HIS A 11 -15.66 -17.08 -17.29
C HIS A 11 -15.12 -16.12 -16.22
N ILE A 12 -15.89 -15.84 -15.18
CA ILE A 12 -15.47 -15.01 -14.05
C ILE A 12 -14.38 -15.74 -13.22
N GLU A 13 -14.50 -17.05 -13.03
CA GLU A 13 -13.48 -17.89 -12.35
C GLU A 13 -12.17 -17.91 -13.14
N ARG A 14 -12.22 -18.17 -14.46
CA ARG A 14 -11.03 -18.19 -15.32
C ARG A 14 -10.35 -16.82 -15.43
N SER A 15 -11.15 -15.75 -15.38
CA SER A 15 -10.63 -14.37 -15.32
C SER A 15 -9.92 -14.07 -14.00
N ARG A 16 -10.37 -14.68 -12.88
CA ARG A 16 -9.71 -14.57 -11.56
C ARG A 16 -8.42 -15.39 -11.49
N GLU A 17 -8.40 -16.58 -12.09
CA GLU A 17 -7.20 -17.44 -12.16
C GLU A 17 -6.04 -16.77 -12.90
N LEU A 18 -6.34 -15.92 -13.90
CA LEU A 18 -5.33 -15.17 -14.64
C LEU A 18 -4.93 -13.85 -13.95
N LEU A 19 -5.74 -13.35 -13.01
CA LEU A 19 -5.54 -12.04 -12.41
C LEU A 19 -4.29 -12.01 -11.51
N VAL A 20 -4.10 -13.03 -10.66
CA VAL A 20 -2.91 -13.13 -9.79
C VAL A 20 -1.62 -13.23 -10.63
N PRO A 21 -1.51 -14.15 -11.61
CA PRO A 21 -0.36 -14.19 -12.53
C PRO A 21 -0.12 -12.87 -13.29
N ALA A 22 -1.19 -12.18 -13.70
CA ALA A 22 -1.06 -10.89 -14.38
C ALA A 22 -0.50 -9.80 -13.46
N ILE A 23 -1.04 -9.65 -12.25
CA ILE A 23 -0.55 -8.68 -11.25
C ILE A 23 0.92 -8.97 -10.92
N LYS A 24 1.26 -10.25 -10.72
CA LYS A 24 2.64 -10.70 -10.46
C LYS A 24 3.59 -10.35 -11.59
N SER A 25 3.13 -10.52 -12.84
CA SER A 25 3.90 -10.17 -14.04
C SER A 25 4.15 -8.67 -14.11
N ILE A 26 3.11 -7.84 -13.87
CA ILE A 26 3.23 -6.37 -13.82
C ILE A 26 4.21 -5.95 -12.73
N GLY A 27 4.09 -6.50 -11.52
CA GLY A 27 5.00 -6.20 -10.41
C GLY A 27 6.46 -6.58 -10.72
N SER A 28 6.68 -7.69 -11.43
CA SER A 28 8.04 -8.10 -11.84
C SER A 28 8.67 -7.15 -12.86
N LEU A 29 7.85 -6.43 -13.62
CA LEU A 29 8.24 -5.37 -14.55
C LEU A 29 8.24 -3.97 -13.90
N ALA A 30 8.01 -3.83 -12.58
CA ALA A 30 7.86 -2.52 -11.94
C ALA A 30 9.00 -1.54 -12.24
N ARG A 31 10.24 -2.05 -12.32
CA ARG A 31 11.44 -1.24 -12.58
C ARG A 31 11.59 -0.78 -14.04
N THR A 32 10.84 -1.37 -14.97
CA THR A 32 10.92 -1.04 -16.40
C THR A 32 9.95 0.05 -16.80
N PHE A 33 8.97 0.37 -15.95
CA PHE A 33 8.00 1.42 -16.26
C PHE A 33 8.61 2.81 -16.03
N PRO A 34 8.55 3.70 -17.04
CA PRO A 34 9.02 5.08 -16.88
C PRO A 34 8.10 5.85 -15.93
N ALA A 35 8.62 6.92 -15.30
CA ALA A 35 7.84 7.75 -14.37
C ALA A 35 6.51 8.25 -14.94
N LYS A 36 6.48 8.50 -16.26
CA LYS A 36 5.29 8.99 -16.98
C LYS A 36 4.21 7.93 -17.17
N GLU A 37 4.54 6.65 -17.02
CA GLU A 37 3.58 5.55 -17.18
C GLU A 37 2.97 5.18 -15.83
N THR A 38 1.96 5.94 -15.43
CA THR A 38 1.22 5.77 -14.18
C THR A 38 -0.12 5.04 -14.36
N ARG A 39 -0.51 4.73 -15.60
CA ARG A 39 -1.84 4.16 -15.92
C ARG A 39 -2.06 2.78 -15.32
N ILE A 40 -0.98 2.06 -15.00
CA ILE A 40 -1.02 0.74 -14.36
C ILE A 40 -1.20 0.81 -12.84
N ILE A 41 -0.85 1.94 -12.21
CA ILE A 41 -0.91 2.09 -10.75
C ILE A 41 -2.34 2.14 -10.26
N GLY A 42 -3.21 2.93 -10.91
CA GLY A 42 -4.62 3.03 -10.53
C GLY A 42 -5.35 1.68 -10.52
N PRO A 43 -5.27 0.87 -11.59
CA PRO A 43 -5.81 -0.49 -11.61
C PRO A 43 -5.25 -1.39 -10.49
N LEU A 44 -3.96 -1.31 -10.17
CA LEU A 44 -3.37 -2.07 -9.05
C LEU A 44 -3.91 -1.60 -7.69
N VAL A 45 -4.03 -0.29 -7.49
CA VAL A 45 -4.61 0.28 -6.26
C VAL A 45 -6.08 -0.15 -6.08
N ALA A 46 -6.85 -0.27 -7.17
CA ALA A 46 -8.21 -0.78 -7.10
C ALA A 46 -8.27 -2.23 -6.57
N GLN A 47 -7.26 -3.06 -6.88
CA GLN A 47 -7.19 -4.45 -6.41
C GLN A 47 -6.95 -4.59 -4.90
N LEU A 48 -6.47 -3.54 -4.21
CA LEU A 48 -6.35 -3.54 -2.74
C LEU A 48 -7.70 -3.76 -2.03
N GLY A 49 -8.81 -3.41 -2.69
CA GLY A 49 -10.16 -3.64 -2.19
C GLY A 49 -10.83 -4.90 -2.72
N HIS A 50 -10.08 -5.80 -3.36
CA HIS A 50 -10.63 -7.00 -3.97
C HIS A 50 -11.11 -8.01 -2.91
N ARG A 51 -12.20 -8.75 -3.20
CA ARG A 51 -12.80 -9.70 -2.24
C ARG A 51 -11.94 -10.94 -2.01
N ASN A 52 -11.14 -11.32 -2.99
CA ASN A 52 -10.15 -12.39 -2.87
C ASN A 52 -8.87 -11.82 -2.24
N ALA A 53 -8.52 -12.31 -1.06
CA ALA A 53 -7.33 -11.90 -0.33
C ALA A 53 -6.03 -12.12 -1.11
N GLU A 54 -5.93 -13.19 -1.91
CA GLU A 54 -4.74 -13.47 -2.72
C GLU A 54 -4.50 -12.38 -3.77
N VAL A 55 -5.57 -11.92 -4.42
CA VAL A 55 -5.52 -10.81 -5.40
C VAL A 55 -5.08 -9.51 -4.70
N ALA A 56 -5.63 -9.22 -3.52
CA ALA A 56 -5.27 -8.03 -2.76
C ALA A 56 -3.81 -8.09 -2.31
N THR A 57 -3.35 -9.23 -1.79
CA THR A 57 -1.96 -9.43 -1.37
C THR A 57 -0.98 -9.32 -2.56
N GLU A 58 -1.28 -9.93 -3.70
CA GLU A 58 -0.40 -9.81 -4.87
C GLU A 58 -0.37 -8.37 -5.39
N ALA A 59 -1.48 -7.63 -5.30
CA ALA A 59 -1.50 -6.21 -5.64
C ALA A 59 -0.63 -5.37 -4.69
N VAL A 60 -0.65 -5.65 -3.39
CA VAL A 60 0.25 -5.02 -2.40
C VAL A 60 1.71 -5.30 -2.74
N ILE A 61 2.04 -6.55 -3.06
CA ILE A 61 3.41 -6.96 -3.43
C ILE A 61 3.85 -6.23 -4.70
N ALA A 62 2.99 -6.19 -5.72
CA ALA A 62 3.29 -5.49 -6.97
C ALA A 62 3.52 -3.99 -6.74
N LEU A 63 2.62 -3.31 -6.02
CA LEU A 63 2.78 -1.90 -5.66
C LEU A 63 4.06 -1.65 -4.84
N GLY A 64 4.38 -2.56 -3.92
CA GLY A 64 5.63 -2.52 -3.13
C GLY A 64 6.87 -2.46 -4.02
N LYS A 65 6.89 -3.20 -5.14
CA LYS A 65 8.01 -3.16 -6.09
C LYS A 65 8.13 -1.81 -6.80
N PHE A 66 7.02 -1.14 -7.13
CA PHE A 66 7.02 0.20 -7.74
C PHE A 66 7.59 1.27 -6.82
N VAL A 67 7.39 1.13 -5.51
CA VAL A 67 7.80 2.13 -4.50
C VAL A 67 9.04 1.74 -3.70
N SER A 68 9.61 0.58 -4.01
CA SER A 68 10.82 0.08 -3.34
C SER A 68 12.02 1.03 -3.55
N PRO A 69 13.03 1.00 -2.66
CA PRO A 69 14.22 1.83 -2.79
C PRO A 69 15.00 1.62 -4.10
N GLU A 70 14.88 0.43 -4.70
CA GLU A 70 15.52 0.08 -5.97
C GLU A 70 14.84 0.70 -7.19
N SER A 71 13.61 1.22 -7.04
CA SER A 71 12.86 1.84 -8.13
C SER A 71 13.24 3.32 -8.27
N PHE A 72 13.76 3.70 -9.45
CA PHE A 72 14.12 5.09 -9.77
C PHE A 72 12.92 6.05 -9.67
N ASN A 73 11.72 5.55 -9.97
CA ASN A 73 10.50 6.34 -10.02
C ASN A 73 9.64 6.20 -8.76
N ARG A 74 10.22 5.67 -7.67
CA ARG A 74 9.49 5.36 -6.42
C ARG A 74 8.69 6.52 -5.87
N VAL A 75 9.21 7.75 -5.94
CA VAL A 75 8.51 8.95 -5.44
C VAL A 75 7.28 9.26 -6.28
N GLU A 76 7.41 9.24 -7.61
CA GLU A 76 6.31 9.55 -8.52
C GLU A 76 5.22 8.49 -8.45
N HIS A 77 5.59 7.20 -8.49
CA HIS A 77 4.62 6.11 -8.31
C HIS A 77 3.94 6.15 -6.95
N SER A 78 4.66 6.53 -5.89
CA SER A 78 4.04 6.67 -4.57
C SER A 78 3.02 7.81 -4.53
N LYS A 79 3.28 8.96 -5.18
CA LYS A 79 2.27 10.04 -5.32
C LYS A 79 1.02 9.54 -6.03
N THR A 80 1.20 8.85 -7.16
CA THR A 80 0.10 8.26 -7.91
C THR A 80 -0.72 7.27 -7.06
N ILE A 81 -0.07 6.45 -6.22
CA ILE A 81 -0.79 5.56 -5.29
C ILE A 81 -1.67 6.36 -4.33
N LEU A 82 -1.17 7.48 -3.79
CA LEU A 82 -1.93 8.36 -2.91
C LEU A 82 -3.12 9.00 -3.65
N GLU A 83 -2.93 9.45 -4.90
CA GLU A 83 -3.97 10.05 -5.74
C GLU A 83 -5.12 9.09 -6.05
N PHE A 84 -4.86 7.78 -6.14
CA PHE A 84 -5.87 6.75 -6.36
C PHE A 84 -6.48 6.17 -5.07
N ASP A 85 -6.40 6.88 -3.95
CA ASP A 85 -6.89 6.44 -2.63
C ASP A 85 -6.21 5.15 -2.12
N GLY A 86 -4.93 4.95 -2.44
CA GLY A 86 -4.19 3.75 -2.03
C GLY A 86 -4.07 3.60 -0.52
N VAL A 87 -3.85 4.70 0.21
CA VAL A 87 -3.68 4.67 1.68
C VAL A 87 -4.97 4.22 2.40
N PRO A 88 -6.15 4.83 2.16
CA PRO A 88 -7.39 4.34 2.76
C PRO A 88 -7.69 2.87 2.47
N ARG A 89 -7.45 2.41 1.23
CA ARG A 89 -7.66 1.00 0.84
C ARG A 89 -6.70 0.06 1.56
N LEU A 90 -5.43 0.44 1.66
CA LEU A 90 -4.40 -0.33 2.37
C LEU A 90 -4.71 -0.44 3.87
N ILE A 91 -5.15 0.65 4.51
CA ILE A 91 -5.54 0.60 5.93
C ILE A 91 -6.76 -0.29 6.14
N LYS A 92 -7.74 -0.24 5.23
CA LYS A 92 -8.90 -1.13 5.30
C LYS A 92 -8.46 -2.60 5.20
N LEU A 93 -7.54 -2.91 4.29
CA LEU A 93 -6.99 -4.25 4.12
C LEU A 93 -6.27 -4.74 5.40
N LEU A 94 -5.41 -3.90 5.98
CA LEU A 94 -4.72 -4.14 7.26
C LEU A 94 -5.67 -4.40 8.44
N ARG A 95 -6.87 -3.83 8.44
CA ARG A 95 -7.86 -4.11 9.50
C ARG A 95 -8.64 -5.39 9.28
N SER A 96 -8.69 -5.89 8.04
CA SER A 96 -9.50 -7.05 7.67
C SER A 96 -8.71 -8.36 7.56
N ASN A 97 -7.37 -8.29 7.55
CA ASN A 97 -6.53 -9.46 7.31
C ASN A 97 -6.05 -10.07 8.63
N ASP A 98 -6.55 -11.27 8.96
CA ASP A 98 -6.11 -12.04 10.13
C ASP A 98 -4.78 -12.80 9.90
N ARG A 99 -4.23 -12.76 8.67
CA ARG A 99 -2.94 -13.38 8.31
C ARG A 99 -1.77 -12.40 8.48
N SER A 100 -0.56 -12.88 8.22
CA SER A 100 0.66 -12.06 8.25
C SER A 100 0.53 -10.83 7.35
N GLN A 101 0.54 -9.64 7.96
CA GLN A 101 0.34 -8.34 7.32
C GLN A 101 1.65 -7.69 6.83
N THR A 102 2.71 -8.50 6.70
CA THR A 102 4.07 -8.01 6.45
C THR A 102 4.14 -7.16 5.18
N HIS A 103 3.54 -7.61 4.09
CA HIS A 103 3.61 -6.90 2.80
C HIS A 103 2.86 -5.57 2.84
N GLU A 104 1.70 -5.53 3.48
CA GLU A 104 0.87 -4.34 3.63
C GLU A 104 1.58 -3.28 4.47
N LEU A 105 2.23 -3.69 5.56
CA LEU A 105 2.99 -2.80 6.43
C LEU A 105 4.26 -2.29 5.74
N VAL A 106 4.97 -3.14 5.00
CA VAL A 106 6.14 -2.74 4.20
C VAL A 106 5.73 -1.70 3.15
N LEU A 107 4.63 -1.90 2.44
CA LEU A 107 4.10 -0.92 1.48
C LEU A 107 3.78 0.41 2.16
N LEU A 108 3.11 0.38 3.32
CA LEU A 108 2.79 1.58 4.09
C LEU A 108 4.05 2.34 4.53
N CYS A 109 5.10 1.63 4.95
CA CYS A 109 6.39 2.23 5.29
C CYS A 109 7.08 2.88 4.09
N TYR A 110 7.09 2.25 2.92
CA TYR A 110 7.65 2.85 1.72
C TYR A 110 6.88 4.11 1.29
N LEU A 111 5.56 4.09 1.34
CA LEU A 111 4.75 5.29 1.04
C LEU A 111 5.07 6.43 2.02
N ALA A 112 5.21 6.13 3.31
CA ALA A 112 5.57 7.11 4.33
C ALA A 112 6.96 7.73 4.10
N LEU A 113 7.93 6.93 3.64
CA LEU A 113 9.30 7.37 3.36
C LEU A 113 9.44 8.11 2.03
N ASN A 114 8.59 7.83 1.03
CA ASN A 114 8.77 8.35 -0.33
C ASN A 114 8.08 9.69 -0.57
N VAL A 115 6.88 9.93 -0.04
CA VAL A 115 6.06 11.06 -0.51
C VAL A 115 5.89 12.16 0.52
N GLY A 116 6.01 11.87 1.82
CA GLY A 116 5.84 12.88 2.87
C GLY A 116 4.51 13.66 2.81
N ASN A 117 3.56 13.33 1.92
CA ASN A 117 2.24 13.94 1.89
C ASN A 117 1.39 13.28 2.97
N ILE A 118 1.68 13.75 4.17
CA ILE A 118 1.31 13.13 5.41
C ILE A 118 -0.17 13.31 5.71
N LYS A 119 -0.88 14.25 5.08
CA LYS A 119 -2.33 14.42 5.31
C LYS A 119 -3.11 13.11 5.09
N ALA A 120 -2.83 12.38 4.00
CA ALA A 120 -3.47 11.10 3.73
C ALA A 120 -3.06 10.02 4.75
N LEU A 121 -1.79 10.01 5.15
CA LEU A 121 -1.23 9.05 6.13
C LEU A 121 -1.69 9.36 7.57
N GLU A 122 -1.85 10.63 7.93
CA GLU A 122 -2.35 11.15 9.21
C GLU A 122 -3.83 10.83 9.37
N GLN A 123 -4.65 11.17 8.37
CA GLN A 123 -6.07 10.82 8.37
C GLN A 123 -6.28 9.31 8.54
N ALA A 124 -5.39 8.52 7.93
CA ALA A 124 -5.43 7.08 8.02
C ALA A 124 -4.79 6.51 9.31
N ARG A 125 -4.23 7.36 10.18
CA ARG A 125 -3.51 6.99 11.41
C ARG A 125 -2.38 5.99 11.18
N ALA A 126 -1.62 6.17 10.09
CA ALA A 126 -0.57 5.26 9.66
C ALA A 126 0.50 4.99 10.74
N LEU A 127 0.88 6.01 11.52
CA LEU A 127 1.84 5.86 12.62
C LEU A 127 1.39 4.82 13.64
N ASN A 128 0.16 4.95 14.16
CA ASN A 128 -0.39 4.04 15.17
C ASN A 128 -0.49 2.59 14.64
N ILE A 129 -0.76 2.44 13.34
CA ILE A 129 -0.86 1.13 12.69
C ILE A 129 0.53 0.49 12.59
N ILE A 130 1.55 1.26 12.17
CA ILE A 130 2.92 0.79 12.12
C ILE A 130 3.41 0.41 13.52
N GLU A 131 3.22 1.25 14.53
CA GLU A 131 3.66 0.94 15.90
C GLU A 131 2.95 -0.28 16.51
N GLY A 132 1.64 -0.41 16.25
CA GLY A 132 0.83 -1.52 16.75
C GLY A 132 1.24 -2.87 16.18
N ALA A 133 1.58 -2.92 14.88
CA ALA A 133 1.87 -4.16 14.18
C ALA A 133 3.37 -4.46 13.98
N ALA A 134 4.24 -3.45 14.05
CA ALA A 134 5.68 -3.65 13.82
C ALA A 134 6.31 -4.66 14.78
N ARG A 135 5.85 -4.72 16.05
CA ARG A 135 6.42 -5.65 17.04
C ARG A 135 6.25 -7.11 16.64
N SER A 136 5.06 -7.50 16.20
CA SER A 136 4.79 -8.89 15.78
C SER A 136 5.48 -9.23 14.47
N VAL A 137 5.51 -8.30 13.52
CA VAL A 137 6.19 -8.49 12.23
C VAL A 137 7.70 -8.58 12.40
N VAL A 138 8.33 -7.71 13.20
CA VAL A 138 9.78 -7.74 13.46
C VAL A 138 10.21 -9.01 14.18
N ALA A 139 9.36 -9.59 15.03
CA ALA A 139 9.66 -10.87 15.65
C ALA A 139 9.76 -12.02 14.62
N GLN A 140 9.01 -11.93 13.52
CA GLN A 140 9.04 -12.90 12.42
C GLN A 140 10.05 -12.53 11.33
N HIS A 141 10.30 -11.24 11.14
CA HIS A 141 11.12 -10.63 10.08
C HIS A 141 12.07 -9.58 10.67
N PRO A 142 13.16 -9.99 11.36
CA PRO A 142 14.09 -9.08 12.00
C PRO A 142 14.73 -8.07 11.04
N GLU A 143 14.87 -8.42 9.76
CA GLU A 143 15.39 -7.59 8.69
C GLU A 143 14.56 -6.33 8.43
N LEU A 144 13.28 -6.33 8.78
CA LEU A 144 12.38 -5.18 8.58
C LEU A 144 12.45 -4.16 9.71
N ARG A 145 13.19 -4.43 10.79
CA ARG A 145 13.28 -3.56 11.96
C ARG A 145 13.74 -2.15 11.60
N GLU A 146 14.75 -2.04 10.74
CA GLU A 146 15.28 -0.73 10.33
C GLU A 146 14.26 0.04 9.48
N LEU A 147 13.56 -0.65 8.57
CA LEU A 147 12.52 -0.04 7.76
C LEU A 147 11.40 0.56 8.62
N PHE A 148 10.92 -0.19 9.62
CA PHE A 148 9.90 0.30 10.55
C PHE A 148 10.40 1.48 11.38
N ALA A 149 11.61 1.38 11.96
CA ALA A 149 12.18 2.46 12.75
C ALA A 149 12.30 3.76 11.94
N ARG A 150 12.77 3.68 10.69
CA ARG A 150 12.88 4.83 9.78
C ARG A 150 11.52 5.40 9.42
N ALA A 151 10.54 4.55 9.11
CA ALA A 151 9.18 5.00 8.76
C ALA A 151 8.49 5.68 9.95
N THR A 152 8.57 5.09 11.15
CA THR A 152 8.07 5.69 12.40
C THR A 152 8.71 7.05 12.64
N HIS A 153 10.04 7.12 12.62
CA HIS A 153 10.76 8.38 12.84
C HIS A 153 10.35 9.46 11.83
N HIS A 154 10.25 9.11 10.55
CA HIS A 154 9.83 10.04 9.50
C HIS A 154 8.40 10.56 9.73
N LEU A 155 7.46 9.71 10.16
CA LEU A 155 6.10 10.14 10.48
C LEU A 155 6.03 11.01 11.74
N THR A 156 6.83 10.71 12.78
CA THR A 156 6.87 11.49 14.04
C THR A 156 7.41 12.90 13.83
N LEU A 157 8.48 13.07 13.05
CA LEU A 157 9.09 14.38 12.80
C LEU A 157 8.10 15.37 12.18
N TYR A 158 7.23 14.88 11.31
CA TYR A 158 6.25 15.74 10.67
C TYR A 158 4.98 15.96 11.51
N GLN A 159 4.54 15.01 12.33
CA GLN A 159 3.47 15.28 13.30
C GLN A 159 3.88 16.39 14.27
N ALA A 160 5.14 16.39 14.70
CA ALA A 160 5.69 17.47 15.53
C ALA A 160 5.76 18.82 14.77
N GLY A 161 6.04 18.81 13.46
CA GLY A 161 6.07 20.00 12.62
C GLY A 161 4.68 20.53 12.17
N ALA A 162 3.66 19.67 12.15
CA ALA A 162 2.28 20.03 11.79
C ALA A 162 1.50 20.71 12.93
N HIS A 163 2.09 20.80 14.12
CA HIS A 163 1.62 21.61 15.24
C HIS A 163 2.44 22.91 15.41
N PRO A 164 2.37 23.90 14.50
CA PRO A 164 2.75 25.25 14.89
C PRO A 164 1.66 25.78 15.85
N HIS A 165 2.09 26.16 17.04
CA HIS A 165 1.36 26.91 18.05
C HIS A 165 0.03 27.54 17.58
N ARG A 166 -1.09 26.90 17.94
CA ARG A 166 -2.38 27.58 18.05
C ARG A 166 -2.43 28.24 19.43
N GLN A 167 -1.64 29.31 19.62
CA GLN A 167 -1.85 30.19 20.76
C GLN A 167 -3.12 31.01 20.48
N PRO A 168 -4.19 30.90 21.30
CA PRO A 168 -5.30 31.82 21.23
C PRO A 168 -4.81 33.13 21.85
N TYR A 169 -4.62 34.14 21.02
CA TYR A 169 -4.48 35.51 21.50
C TYR A 169 -5.87 35.97 21.97
N ALA A 170 -6.00 36.22 23.27
CA ALA A 170 -7.04 37.07 23.84
C ALA A 170 -6.66 37.49 25.26
N PRO A 171 -7.11 38.66 25.75
CA PRO A 171 -7.56 39.87 25.06
C PRO A 171 -6.50 40.99 25.02
#